data_AF-A0A6P0JMK3-F1
#
_entry.id   AF-A0A6P0JMK3-F1
#
_cell.length_a   1.000
_cell.length_b   1.000
_cell.length_c   1.000
_cell.angle_alpha   90.00
_cell.angle_beta   90.00
_cell.angle_gamma   90.00
#
_symmetry.space_group_name_H-M   'P 1'
#
loop_
_entity.id
_entity.type
_entity.pdbx_description
1 polymer ?
#
loop_
_entity_poly.entity_id
_entity_poly.type
_entity_poly.pdbx_seq_one_letter_code
_entity_poly.pdbx_strand_id
1 'polypeptide(L)'
;MLISDIHYDEIANLIVAQLLYLEADDPEKDVYLYINSPGGSVSAGLGIFDTMNQIQPDVSTICVGLAASMGAFLLSSGAKGKRMSLPHSRIMIHQPLGGAQGQATDIEIQAKEILYLKALLNEHLSRQTGQPLERIEQDTDRDFFMSAEESKNYGLIDQVINRRPSASNPPENNGQ
;
A
#
# COMPACT_ATOMS: atom_id res chain seq x y z
N MET A 1 7.89 -5.25 -9.60
CA MET A 1 6.72 -4.64 -10.27
C MET A 1 6.50 -3.26 -9.70
N LEU A 2 6.25 -2.26 -10.55
CA LEU A 2 6.07 -0.85 -10.19
C LEU A 2 4.62 -0.44 -10.51
N ILE A 3 3.93 0.18 -9.56
CA ILE A 3 2.58 0.71 -9.76
C ILE A 3 2.71 2.19 -10.15
N SER A 4 2.57 2.55 -11.43
CA SER A 4 2.62 3.96 -11.86
C SER A 4 1.90 4.18 -13.20
N ASP A 5 0.56 4.38 -13.25
CA ASP A 5 -0.12 5.19 -14.29
C ASP A 5 -1.67 5.14 -14.28
N ILE A 6 -2.26 5.97 -15.14
CA ILE A 6 -3.69 6.26 -15.45
C ILE A 6 -4.57 5.05 -15.85
N HIS A 7 -4.00 3.87 -16.11
CA HIS A 7 -4.71 2.64 -16.51
C HIS A 7 -4.73 1.62 -15.36
N TYR A 8 -5.42 1.96 -14.27
CA TYR A 8 -5.35 1.22 -13.01
C TYR A 8 -5.79 -0.26 -13.14
N ASP A 9 -6.83 -0.55 -13.91
CA ASP A 9 -7.37 -1.91 -14.04
C ASP A 9 -6.44 -2.82 -14.85
N GLU A 10 -5.81 -2.31 -15.92
CA GLU A 10 -4.85 -3.06 -16.73
C GLU A 10 -3.59 -3.36 -15.94
N ILE A 11 -3.08 -2.36 -15.21
CA ILE A 11 -1.93 -2.54 -14.33
C ILE A 11 -2.28 -3.58 -13.26
N ALA A 12 -3.42 -3.45 -12.58
CA ALA A 12 -3.83 -4.40 -11.55
C ALA A 12 -3.93 -5.84 -12.07
N ASN A 13 -4.50 -6.05 -13.26
CA ASN A 13 -4.53 -7.37 -13.88
C ASN A 13 -3.13 -7.92 -14.16
N LEU A 14 -2.21 -7.07 -14.64
CA LEU A 14 -0.82 -7.44 -14.83
C LEU A 14 -0.12 -7.76 -13.48
N ILE A 15 -0.48 -7.08 -12.40
CA ILE A 15 0.01 -7.37 -11.06
C ILE A 15 -0.44 -8.76 -10.63
N VAL A 16 -1.74 -9.02 -10.68
CA VAL A 16 -2.34 -10.30 -10.32
C VAL A 16 -1.72 -11.43 -11.13
N ALA A 17 -1.58 -11.27 -12.46
CA ALA A 17 -0.98 -12.28 -13.31
C ALA A 17 0.47 -12.60 -12.93
N GLN A 18 1.27 -11.58 -12.58
CA GLN A 18 2.65 -11.79 -12.13
C GLN A 18 2.73 -12.43 -10.74
N LEU A 19 1.83 -12.10 -9.81
CA LEU A 19 1.76 -12.74 -8.50
C LEU A 19 1.47 -14.24 -8.65
N LEU A 20 0.46 -14.59 -9.45
CA LEU A 20 0.10 -15.99 -9.73
C LEU A 20 1.21 -16.73 -10.48
N TYR A 21 1.89 -16.06 -11.41
CA TYR A 21 3.04 -16.64 -12.11
C TYR A 21 4.19 -16.94 -11.14
N LEU A 22 4.52 -16.01 -10.25
CA LEU A 22 5.60 -16.19 -9.28
C LEU A 22 5.29 -17.31 -8.27
N GLU A 23 4.04 -17.43 -7.84
CA GLU A 23 3.58 -18.57 -7.04
C GLU A 23 3.77 -19.90 -7.79
N ALA A 24 3.43 -19.95 -9.08
CA ALA A 24 3.58 -21.17 -9.88
C ALA A 24 5.05 -21.52 -10.17
N ASP A 25 5.94 -20.52 -10.23
CA ASP A 25 7.38 -20.71 -10.45
C ASP A 25 8.08 -21.22 -9.19
N ASP A 26 7.87 -20.56 -8.04
CA ASP A 26 8.42 -20.95 -6.74
C ASP A 26 7.51 -20.46 -5.58
N PRO A 27 6.65 -21.33 -5.03
CA PRO A 27 5.69 -20.94 -3.99
C PRO A 27 6.33 -20.67 -2.62
N GLU A 28 7.59 -21.04 -2.40
CA GLU A 28 8.28 -20.82 -1.12
C GLU A 28 9.03 -19.48 -1.06
N LYS A 29 9.20 -18.83 -2.21
CA LYS A 29 10.07 -17.64 -2.33
C LYS A 29 9.28 -16.34 -2.22
N ASP A 30 9.68 -15.51 -1.25
CA ASP A 30 9.15 -14.15 -1.08
C ASP A 30 9.04 -13.35 -2.39
N VAL A 31 7.91 -12.69 -2.56
CA VAL A 31 7.65 -11.75 -3.67
C VAL A 31 7.89 -10.32 -3.19
N TYR A 32 8.58 -9.52 -4.00
CA TYR A 32 8.88 -8.12 -3.70
C TYR A 32 8.06 -7.18 -4.59
N LEU A 33 7.07 -6.50 -4.00
CA LEU A 33 6.21 -5.53 -4.64
C LEU A 33 6.71 -4.10 -4.36
N TYR A 34 7.16 -3.40 -5.40
CA TYR A 34 7.65 -2.02 -5.31
C TYR A 34 6.53 -1.03 -5.67
N ILE A 35 6.25 -0.07 -4.80
CA ILE A 35 5.07 0.80 -4.91
C ILE A 35 5.52 2.25 -5.07
N ASN A 36 5.10 2.86 -6.19
CA ASN A 36 5.24 4.30 -6.47
C ASN A 36 3.93 4.85 -7.07
N SER A 37 2.84 4.76 -6.32
CA SER A 37 1.49 5.00 -6.82
C SER A 37 0.78 6.14 -6.10
N PRO A 38 0.07 7.01 -6.85
CA PRO A 38 -0.82 8.02 -6.28
C PRO A 38 -2.15 7.43 -5.76
N GLY A 39 -2.43 6.15 -5.98
CA GLY A 39 -3.74 5.54 -5.73
C GLY A 39 -4.37 5.02 -7.02
N GLY A 40 -5.71 4.99 -7.07
CA GLY A 40 -6.45 4.56 -8.26
C GLY A 40 -7.80 3.94 -7.92
N SER A 41 -8.25 3.04 -8.80
CA SER A 41 -9.48 2.26 -8.63
C SER A 41 -9.44 1.40 -7.36
N VAL A 42 -10.45 1.52 -6.49
CA VAL A 42 -10.57 0.75 -5.25
C VAL A 42 -10.76 -0.74 -5.55
N SER A 43 -11.63 -1.08 -6.51
CA SER A 43 -11.88 -2.48 -6.88
C SER A 43 -10.64 -3.16 -7.46
N ALA A 44 -9.89 -2.46 -8.31
CA ALA A 44 -8.62 -2.96 -8.86
C ALA A 44 -7.58 -3.20 -7.75
N GLY A 45 -7.47 -2.26 -6.81
CA GLY A 45 -6.58 -2.40 -5.66
C GLY A 45 -7.00 -3.55 -4.72
N LEU A 46 -8.30 -3.75 -4.50
CA LEU A 46 -8.81 -4.89 -3.73
C LEU A 46 -8.51 -6.23 -4.43
N GLY A 47 -8.57 -6.30 -5.77
CA GLY A 47 -8.16 -7.49 -6.51
C GLY A 47 -6.68 -7.86 -6.32
N ILE A 48 -5.79 -6.86 -6.28
CA ILE A 48 -4.37 -7.06 -5.93
C ILE A 48 -4.25 -7.53 -4.47
N PHE A 49 -4.93 -6.85 -3.54
CA PHE A 49 -4.91 -7.17 -2.11
C PHE A 49 -5.34 -8.61 -1.86
N ASP A 50 -6.46 -9.04 -2.43
CA ASP A 50 -6.95 -10.41 -2.27
C ASP A 50 -5.95 -11.41 -2.85
N THR A 51 -5.36 -11.11 -4.01
CA THR A 51 -4.33 -11.97 -4.61
C THR A 51 -3.10 -12.09 -3.72
N MET A 52 -2.62 -10.97 -3.15
CA MET A 52 -1.49 -10.98 -2.19
C MET A 52 -1.75 -11.90 -0.99
N ASN A 53 -3.00 -12.04 -0.55
CA ASN A 53 -3.38 -12.88 0.58
C ASN A 53 -3.71 -14.33 0.19
N GLN A 54 -3.99 -14.60 -1.08
CA GLN A 54 -4.35 -15.93 -1.58
C GLN A 54 -3.14 -16.75 -2.01
N ILE A 55 -2.10 -16.11 -2.54
CA ILE A 55 -0.89 -16.82 -2.97
C ILE A 55 -0.08 -17.33 -1.76
N GLN A 56 0.64 -18.43 -1.93
CA GLN A 56 1.50 -18.99 -0.88
C GLN A 56 2.71 -18.11 -0.50
N PRO A 57 3.41 -17.46 -1.44
CA PRO A 57 4.54 -16.60 -1.10
C PRO A 57 4.14 -15.42 -0.22
N ASP A 58 4.99 -15.10 0.76
CA ASP A 58 4.90 -13.83 1.46
C ASP A 58 5.18 -12.68 0.48
N VAL A 59 4.28 -11.69 0.46
CA VAL A 59 4.47 -10.46 -0.34
C VAL A 59 5.11 -9.37 0.51
N SER A 60 6.40 -9.10 0.28
CA SER A 60 7.10 -7.93 0.81
C SER A 60 6.77 -6.69 0.00
N THR A 61 6.38 -5.60 0.67
CA THR A 61 6.00 -4.34 0.02
C THR A 61 7.06 -3.27 0.28
N ILE A 62 7.43 -2.50 -0.74
CA ILE A 62 8.45 -1.45 -0.64
C ILE A 62 7.96 -0.17 -1.29
N CYS A 63 7.79 0.89 -0.51
CA CYS A 63 7.49 2.21 -1.07
C CYS A 63 8.75 2.89 -1.61
N VAL A 64 8.71 3.24 -2.90
CA VAL A 64 9.78 3.91 -3.64
C VAL A 64 9.28 5.21 -4.29
N GLY A 65 9.13 6.26 -3.49
CA GLY A 65 8.59 7.55 -3.93
C GLY A 65 7.27 7.87 -3.25
N LEU A 66 6.15 7.46 -3.85
CA LEU A 66 4.81 7.74 -3.32
C LEU A 66 4.03 6.43 -3.08
N ALA A 67 3.37 6.33 -1.93
CA ALA A 67 2.29 5.37 -1.75
C ALA A 67 1.10 6.13 -1.18
N ALA A 68 0.16 6.52 -2.03
CA ALA A 68 -1.02 7.29 -1.65
C ALA A 68 -2.30 6.50 -1.90
N SER A 69 -3.33 6.72 -1.08
CA SER A 69 -4.66 6.10 -1.23
C SER A 69 -4.54 4.56 -1.32
N MET A 70 -5.06 3.92 -2.37
CA MET A 70 -4.88 2.47 -2.58
C MET A 70 -3.42 2.02 -2.66
N GLY A 71 -2.49 2.88 -3.04
CA GLY A 71 -1.05 2.57 -2.97
C GLY A 71 -0.56 2.44 -1.52
N ALA A 72 -1.03 3.30 -0.62
CA ALA A 72 -0.73 3.20 0.82
C ALA A 72 -1.39 1.96 1.44
N PHE A 73 -2.63 1.65 1.04
CA PHE A 73 -3.34 0.46 1.47
C PHE A 73 -2.61 -0.83 1.07
N LEU A 74 -2.17 -0.94 -0.18
CA LEU A 74 -1.41 -2.10 -0.64
C LEU A 74 -0.04 -2.18 0.05
N LEU A 75 0.61 -1.05 0.29
CA LEU A 75 1.84 -1.00 1.07
C LEU A 75 1.65 -1.58 2.47
N SER A 76 0.61 -1.17 3.19
CA SER A 76 0.33 -1.68 4.54
C SER A 76 -0.14 -3.13 4.58
N SER A 77 -0.58 -3.66 3.44
CA SER A 77 -1.07 -5.03 3.26
C SER A 77 0.01 -6.08 3.02
N GLY A 78 1.28 -5.68 2.90
CA GLY A 78 2.38 -6.64 2.79
C GLY A 78 2.51 -7.54 4.02
N ALA A 79 3.21 -8.66 3.87
CA ALA A 79 3.46 -9.60 4.95
C ALA A 79 4.08 -8.91 6.17
N LYS A 80 3.60 -9.25 7.36
CA LYS A 80 3.99 -8.59 8.62
C LYS A 80 5.51 -8.69 8.85
N GLY A 81 6.15 -7.55 9.12
CA GLY A 81 7.60 -7.46 9.27
C GLY A 81 8.36 -7.28 7.94
N LYS A 82 7.67 -7.34 6.80
CA LYS A 82 8.24 -7.24 5.45
C LYS A 82 7.71 -6.01 4.68
N ARG A 83 7.12 -5.03 5.36
CA ARG A 83 6.62 -3.76 4.78
C ARG A 83 7.67 -2.67 4.97
N MET A 84 8.13 -2.07 3.88
CA MET A 84 9.31 -1.21 3.88
C MET A 84 9.08 0.09 3.10
N SER A 85 9.89 1.10 3.39
CA SER A 85 9.90 2.35 2.63
C SER A 85 11.29 2.95 2.53
N LEU A 86 11.58 3.59 1.40
CA LEU A 86 12.75 4.45 1.26
C LEU A 86 12.58 5.74 2.10
N PRO A 87 13.67 6.38 2.55
CA PRO A 87 13.62 7.45 3.55
C PRO A 87 12.85 8.70 3.12
N HIS A 88 12.90 9.03 1.83
CA HIS A 88 12.26 10.22 1.26
C HIS A 88 10.88 9.95 0.68
N SER A 89 10.40 8.71 0.78
CA SER A 89 9.06 8.38 0.32
C SER A 89 8.01 9.11 1.14
N ARG A 90 6.88 9.42 0.49
CA ARG A 90 5.67 9.95 1.13
C ARG A 90 4.58 8.90 1.07
N ILE A 91 3.91 8.71 2.20
CA ILE A 91 2.75 7.83 2.31
C ILE A 91 1.55 8.70 2.65
N MET A 92 0.40 8.45 2.01
CA MET A 92 -0.81 9.22 2.25
C MET A 92 -2.02 8.30 2.32
N ILE A 93 -2.82 8.44 3.38
CA ILE A 93 -4.11 7.76 3.51
C ILE A 93 -5.24 8.80 3.45
N HIS A 94 -6.36 8.40 2.85
CA HIS A 94 -7.59 9.17 2.84
C HIS A 94 -8.78 8.23 2.60
N GLN A 95 -9.99 8.75 2.74
CA GLN A 95 -11.22 8.05 2.40
C GLN A 95 -11.34 7.85 0.88
N PRO A 96 -12.06 6.81 0.42
CA PRO A 96 -12.30 6.63 -1.01
C PRO A 96 -13.04 7.84 -1.59
N LEU A 97 -12.69 8.18 -2.84
CA LEU A 97 -13.34 9.23 -3.60
C LEU A 97 -14.30 8.61 -4.61
N GLY A 98 -15.46 9.23 -4.79
CA GLY A 98 -16.45 8.83 -5.78
C GLY A 98 -17.40 9.97 -6.11
N GLY A 99 -18.27 9.73 -7.08
CA GLY A 99 -19.30 10.67 -7.49
C GLY A 99 -20.54 9.92 -7.92
N ALA A 100 -21.70 10.53 -7.73
CA ALA A 100 -22.98 9.96 -8.12
C ALA A 100 -23.82 11.01 -8.86
N GLN A 101 -24.47 10.60 -9.94
CA GLN A 101 -25.40 11.39 -10.75
C GLN A 101 -26.49 10.46 -11.26
N GLY A 102 -27.72 10.96 -11.45
CA GLY A 102 -28.83 10.17 -11.95
C GLY A 102 -30.10 10.32 -11.11
N GLN A 103 -30.94 9.29 -11.11
CA GLN A 103 -32.16 9.29 -10.30
C GLN A 103 -31.81 9.23 -8.81
N ALA A 104 -32.73 9.66 -7.95
CA ALA A 104 -32.53 9.62 -6.51
C ALA A 104 -32.10 8.22 -6.01
N THR A 105 -32.71 7.16 -6.56
CA THR A 105 -32.35 5.78 -6.27
C THR A 105 -30.92 5.43 -6.69
N ASP A 106 -30.46 5.88 -7.85
CA ASP A 106 -29.10 5.62 -8.33
C ASP A 106 -28.07 6.31 -7.43
N ILE A 107 -28.36 7.55 -7.03
CA ILE A 107 -27.52 8.31 -6.09
C ILE A 107 -27.44 7.58 -4.75
N GLU A 108 -28.56 7.09 -4.22
CA GLU A 108 -28.60 6.34 -2.96
C GLU A 108 -27.79 5.04 -3.05
N ILE A 109 -27.88 4.30 -4.17
CA ILE A 109 -27.11 3.06 -4.39
C ILE A 109 -25.62 3.35 -4.36
N GLN A 110 -25.16 4.35 -5.11
CA GLN A 110 -23.74 4.71 -5.18
C GLN A 110 -23.22 5.25 -3.84
N ALA A 111 -24.05 6.01 -3.11
CA ALA A 111 -23.70 6.49 -1.77
C ALA A 111 -23.54 5.33 -0.76
N LYS A 112 -24.39 4.30 -0.84
CA LYS A 112 -24.24 3.11 0.01
C LYS A 112 -22.97 2.33 -0.32
N GLU A 113 -22.63 2.19 -1.59
CA GLU A 113 -21.42 1.49 -2.02
C GLU A 113 -20.15 2.18 -1.55
N ILE A 114 -20.04 3.51 -1.71
CA ILE A 114 -18.84 4.23 -1.24
C ILE A 114 -18.69 4.18 0.29
N LEU A 115 -19.81 4.21 1.03
CA LEU A 115 -19.79 4.06 2.49
C LEU A 115 -19.35 2.66 2.91
N TYR A 116 -19.80 1.63 2.19
CA TYR A 116 -19.33 0.25 2.38
C TYR A 116 -17.82 0.13 2.16
N LEU A 117 -17.32 0.63 1.03
CA LEU A 117 -15.88 0.61 0.71
C LEU A 117 -15.06 1.39 1.73
N LYS A 118 -15.55 2.56 2.19
CA LYS A 118 -14.89 3.34 3.25
C LYS A 118 -14.73 2.53 4.53
N ALA A 119 -15.81 1.90 5.00
CA ALA A 119 -15.80 1.09 6.21
C ALA A 119 -14.84 -0.11 6.07
N LEU A 120 -14.91 -0.82 4.93
CA LEU A 120 -14.06 -1.97 4.64
C LEU A 120 -12.56 -1.60 4.67
N LEU A 121 -12.17 -0.55 3.95
CA LEU A 121 -10.76 -0.11 3.90
C LEU A 121 -10.27 0.34 5.27
N ASN A 122 -11.09 1.05 6.04
CA ASN A 122 -10.72 1.50 7.38
C ASN A 122 -10.53 0.34 8.35
N GLU A 123 -11.38 -0.69 8.28
CA GLU A 123 -11.23 -1.89 9.09
C GLU A 123 -9.92 -2.64 8.78
N HIS A 124 -9.60 -2.79 7.49
CA HIS A 124 -8.34 -3.40 7.08
C HIS A 124 -7.12 -2.58 7.52
N LEU A 125 -7.13 -1.26 7.32
CA LEU A 125 -6.06 -0.38 7.79
C LEU A 125 -5.89 -0.46 9.31
N SER A 126 -6.98 -0.49 10.09
CA SER A 126 -6.92 -0.65 11.55
C SER A 126 -6.22 -1.95 11.92
N ARG A 127 -6.61 -3.07 11.31
CA ARG A 127 -5.99 -4.38 11.55
C ARG A 127 -4.51 -4.42 11.17
N GLN A 128 -4.14 -3.84 10.02
CA GLN A 128 -2.77 -3.84 9.49
C GLN A 128 -1.83 -2.93 10.28
N THR A 129 -2.33 -1.80 10.75
CA THR A 129 -1.53 -0.79 11.48
C THR A 129 -1.52 -1.02 12.99
N GLY A 130 -2.55 -1.68 13.53
CA GLY A 130 -2.79 -1.78 14.96
C GLY A 130 -3.38 -0.51 15.58
N GLN A 131 -3.76 0.50 14.78
CA GLN A 131 -4.46 1.68 15.28
C GLN A 131 -5.93 1.36 15.56
N PRO A 132 -6.55 1.98 16.57
CA PRO A 132 -8.00 1.91 16.77
C PRO A 132 -8.77 2.37 15.53
N LEU A 133 -9.92 1.76 15.25
CA LEU A 133 -10.74 2.08 14.08
C LEU A 133 -11.14 3.57 14.08
N GLU A 134 -11.50 4.12 15.24
CA GLU A 134 -11.90 5.53 15.36
C GLU A 134 -10.76 6.48 14.96
N ARG A 135 -9.51 6.08 15.22
CA ARG A 135 -8.35 6.85 14.78
C ARG A 135 -8.16 6.77 13.27
N ILE A 136 -8.28 5.58 12.69
CA ILE A 136 -8.24 5.43 11.22
C ILE A 136 -9.32 6.27 10.55
N GLU A 137 -10.54 6.28 11.07
CA GLU A 137 -11.65 7.07 10.53
C GLU A 137 -11.36 8.58 10.56
N GLN A 138 -10.76 9.08 11.64
CA GLN A 138 -10.35 10.47 11.76
C GLN A 138 -9.20 10.81 10.81
N ASP A 139 -8.14 10.00 10.84
CA ASP A 139 -6.92 10.23 10.07
C ASP A 139 -7.10 9.97 8.57
N THR A 140 -8.19 9.30 8.14
CA THR A 140 -8.55 9.15 6.72
C THR A 140 -9.62 10.14 6.24
N ASP A 141 -10.25 10.94 7.11
CA ASP A 141 -11.32 11.84 6.66
C ASP A 141 -10.82 12.93 5.68
N ARG A 142 -9.55 13.29 5.76
CA ARG A 142 -8.87 14.16 4.79
C ARG A 142 -7.53 13.54 4.40
N ASP A 143 -6.89 14.13 3.40
CA ASP A 143 -5.55 13.71 3.01
C ASP A 143 -4.59 13.81 4.20
N PHE A 144 -4.07 12.67 4.64
CA PHE A 144 -3.15 12.58 5.76
C PHE A 144 -1.80 12.06 5.30
N PHE A 145 -0.86 12.97 5.09
CA PHE A 145 0.47 12.67 4.57
C PHE A 145 1.47 12.41 5.70
N MET A 146 2.27 11.37 5.53
CA MET A 146 3.33 10.94 6.44
C MET A 146 4.66 10.76 5.69
N SER A 147 5.75 11.04 6.39
CA SER A 147 7.09 10.61 6.03
C SER A 147 7.25 9.10 6.28
N ALA A 148 8.31 8.50 5.74
CA ALA A 148 8.60 7.10 5.99
C ALA A 148 8.67 6.75 7.49
N GLU A 149 9.30 7.60 8.32
CA GLU A 149 9.40 7.33 9.76
C GLU A 149 8.06 7.51 10.48
N GLU A 150 7.27 8.52 10.11
CA GLU A 150 5.91 8.70 10.64
C GLU A 150 5.03 7.49 10.28
N SER A 151 5.10 7.00 9.04
CA SER A 151 4.35 5.82 8.59
C SER A 151 4.76 4.54 9.31
N LYS A 152 6.04 4.38 9.63
CA LYS A 152 6.52 3.28 10.46
C LYS A 152 5.96 3.36 11.87
N ASN A 153 6.03 4.52 12.50
CA ASN A 153 5.47 4.74 13.84
C ASN A 153 3.94 4.58 13.86
N TYR A 154 3.28 4.91 12.76
CA TYR A 154 1.84 4.72 12.59
C TYR A 154 1.45 3.25 12.39
N GLY A 155 2.38 2.42 11.89
CA GLY A 155 2.17 0.99 11.63
C GLY A 155 1.84 0.65 10.18
N LEU A 156 1.91 1.61 9.25
CA LEU A 156 1.70 1.38 7.80
C LEU A 156 2.86 0.61 7.17
N ILE A 157 4.05 0.72 7.74
CA ILE A 157 5.24 -0.05 7.35
C ILE A 157 5.96 -0.54 8.59
N ASP A 158 6.85 -1.51 8.44
CA ASP A 158 7.66 -2.08 9.51
C ASP A 158 9.07 -1.44 9.58
N GLN A 159 9.63 -1.04 8.43
CA GLN A 159 11.00 -0.54 8.36
C GLN A 159 11.20 0.59 7.33
N VAL A 160 12.01 1.58 7.72
CA VAL A 160 12.63 2.52 6.79
C VAL A 160 14.01 2.00 6.40
N ILE A 161 14.21 1.73 5.10
CA ILE A 161 15.44 1.13 4.59
C ILE A 161 16.41 2.22 4.12
N ASN A 162 17.50 2.41 4.86
CA ASN A 162 18.65 3.20 4.43
C ASN A 162 19.72 2.29 3.83
N ARG A 163 20.48 2.81 2.85
CA ARG A 163 21.65 2.10 2.32
C ARG A 163 22.57 1.76 3.50
N ARG A 164 22.74 0.46 3.80
CA ARG A 164 23.81 0.02 4.71
C ARG A 164 25.11 0.58 4.11
N PRO A 165 26.05 1.14 4.90
CA PRO A 165 27.41 1.26 4.42
C PRO A 165 27.79 -0.14 3.95
N SER A 166 28.04 -0.30 2.65
CA SER A 166 28.69 -1.52 2.20
C SER A 166 29.98 -1.60 3.01
N ALA A 167 30.35 -2.79 3.48
CA ALA A 167 31.59 -3.04 4.22
C ALA A 167 32.86 -2.84 3.34
N SER A 168 32.79 -1.95 2.35
CA SER A 168 33.79 -1.65 1.33
C SER A 168 34.29 -0.21 1.38
N ASN A 169 33.86 0.60 2.35
CA ASN A 169 34.56 1.86 2.64
C ASN A 169 35.69 1.55 3.63
N PRO A 170 36.96 1.64 3.22
CA PRO A 170 38.06 1.57 4.18
C PRO A 170 37.86 2.68 5.22
N PRO A 171 38.25 2.47 6.48
CA PRO A 171 38.24 3.56 7.45
C PRO A 171 39.06 4.73 6.89
N GLU A 172 38.44 5.92 6.86
CA GLU A 172 39.17 7.16 6.65
C GLU A 172 40.27 7.21 7.71
N ASN A 173 41.50 7.05 7.25
CA ASN A 173 42.69 7.17 8.07
C ASN A 173 42.84 8.65 8.42
N ASN A 174 42.23 9.09 9.51
CA ASN A 174 42.55 10.37 10.13
C ASN A 174 43.94 10.26 10.76
N GLY A 175 44.95 10.30 9.90
CA GLY A 175 46.34 10.44 10.27
C GLY A 175 46.68 11.90 10.49
N GLN A 176 47.00 12.20 11.76
CA GLN A 176 47.78 13.33 12.29
C GLN A 176 47.25 14.77 12.09
#